data_AF-A0A1Z4GF59-F1
#
_entry.id   AF-A0A1Z4GF59-F1
#
_cell.length_a   1.000
_cell.length_b   1.000
_cell.length_c   1.000
_cell.angle_alpha   90.00
_cell.angle_beta   90.00
_cell.angle_gamma   90.00
#
_symmetry.space_group_name_H-M   'P 1'
#
loop_
_entity.id
_entity.type
_entity.pdbx_description
1 polymer ?
#
loop_
_entity_poly.entity_id
_entity_poly.type
_entity_poly.pdbx_seq_one_letter_code
_entity_poly.pdbx_strand_id
1 'polypeptide(L)'
;MGVENLDDDEDLYPHFDLDWMTIKSSDVSAVVNALELENIQQGSFGDFGDTANTFLFPTQNDWIIIIHQWEPRGSSAEYLNAMQQIVTELSQDFGEAQSFAAYEDVIFYTHWILAQNGILIRSFAKASETDLFRNFGEVTETESFIDWTDAELFPRMPEVIRLSQTWSTEPIFSNYPGDVVGVLGYKHLQL
;
A
#
# COMPACT_ATOMS: atom_id res chain seq x y z
N MET A 1 13.72 28.35 -24.51
CA MET A 1 14.48 27.27 -23.86
C MET A 1 14.83 27.75 -22.47
N GLY A 2 13.92 27.52 -21.53
CA GLY A 2 14.16 27.60 -20.10
C GLY A 2 13.89 26.20 -19.57
N VAL A 3 14.85 25.65 -18.83
CA VAL A 3 14.78 24.34 -18.19
C VAL A 3 13.73 24.45 -17.10
N GLU A 4 12.61 23.71 -17.23
CA GLU A 4 11.66 23.57 -16.14
C GLU A 4 12.34 22.70 -15.06
N ASN A 5 12.49 23.27 -13.88
CA ASN A 5 12.95 22.56 -12.69
C ASN A 5 11.92 21.48 -12.35
N LEU A 6 12.37 20.24 -12.21
CA LEU A 6 11.56 19.08 -11.82
C LEU A 6 11.39 18.97 -10.28
N ASP A 7 11.60 20.07 -9.55
CA ASP A 7 11.58 20.09 -8.08
C ASP A 7 10.21 20.51 -7.49
N ASP A 8 9.22 20.84 -8.31
CA ASP A 8 7.91 21.33 -7.83
C ASP A 8 6.92 20.21 -7.44
N ASP A 9 7.29 18.93 -7.61
CA ASP A 9 6.43 17.78 -7.26
C ASP A 9 6.59 17.31 -5.80
N GLU A 10 7.59 17.80 -5.06
CA GLU A 10 7.83 17.39 -3.65
C GLU A 10 6.75 17.94 -2.70
N ASP A 11 6.14 19.09 -3.03
CA ASP A 11 5.08 19.72 -2.24
C ASP A 11 3.66 19.17 -2.55
N LEU A 12 3.52 18.27 -3.54
CA LEU A 12 2.22 17.70 -3.92
C LEU A 12 1.77 16.54 -3.02
N TYR A 13 2.71 15.90 -2.33
CA TYR A 13 2.42 14.76 -1.47
C TYR A 13 2.68 15.13 -0.02
N PRO A 14 1.63 15.28 0.79
CA PRO A 14 1.85 15.60 2.19
C PRO A 14 2.66 14.48 2.88
N HIS A 15 3.62 14.87 3.72
CA HIS A 15 4.46 14.00 4.55
C HIS A 15 3.60 13.15 5.50
N PHE A 16 2.98 12.10 4.98
CA PHE A 16 2.16 11.18 5.74
C PHE A 16 2.70 9.77 5.59
N ASP A 17 2.85 9.12 6.73
CA ASP A 17 2.99 7.68 6.82
C ASP A 17 1.71 7.02 6.28
N LEU A 18 1.84 6.21 5.23
CA LEU A 18 0.70 5.50 4.64
C LEU A 18 1.04 4.04 4.38
N ASP A 19 0.08 3.17 4.71
CA ASP A 19 0.04 1.78 4.27
C ASP A 19 -1.29 1.51 3.58
N TRP A 20 -1.21 0.88 2.41
CA TRP A 20 -2.39 0.54 1.64
C TRP A 20 -2.18 -0.71 0.79
N MET A 21 -3.31 -1.25 0.36
CA MET A 21 -3.38 -2.30 -0.65
C MET A 21 -4.31 -1.89 -1.78
N THR A 22 -4.09 -2.52 -2.92
CA THR A 22 -5.00 -2.46 -4.06
C THR A 22 -5.35 -3.89 -4.51
N ILE A 23 -6.64 -4.17 -4.65
CA ILE A 23 -7.17 -5.50 -5.01
C ILE A 23 -7.97 -5.39 -6.30
N LYS A 24 -7.70 -6.29 -7.26
CA LYS A 24 -8.40 -6.29 -8.55
C LYS A 24 -9.82 -6.85 -8.40
N SER A 25 -10.75 -6.00 -8.01
CA SER A 25 -12.14 -6.36 -7.82
C SER A 25 -13.03 -5.12 -7.87
N SER A 26 -14.29 -5.32 -8.25
CA SER A 26 -15.38 -4.35 -8.08
C SER A 26 -16.35 -4.75 -6.96
N ASP A 27 -16.18 -5.93 -6.37
CA ASP A 27 -17.04 -6.49 -5.32
C ASP A 27 -16.47 -6.19 -3.94
N VAL A 28 -16.90 -5.06 -3.39
CA VAL A 28 -16.53 -4.59 -2.05
C VAL A 28 -16.88 -5.61 -0.97
N SER A 29 -18.06 -6.25 -1.07
CA SER A 29 -18.51 -7.21 -0.07
C SER A 29 -17.67 -8.48 -0.07
N ALA A 30 -17.25 -8.96 -1.25
CA ALA A 30 -16.32 -10.08 -1.35
C ALA A 30 -14.97 -9.78 -0.69
N VAL A 31 -14.41 -8.59 -0.93
CA VAL A 31 -13.13 -8.17 -0.31
C VAL A 31 -13.26 -8.03 1.21
N VAL A 32 -14.34 -7.44 1.70
CA VAL A 32 -14.64 -7.34 3.14
C VAL A 32 -14.69 -8.72 3.81
N ASN A 33 -15.34 -9.68 3.16
CA ASN A 33 -15.44 -11.05 3.67
C ASN A 33 -14.08 -11.77 3.64
N ALA A 34 -13.32 -11.63 2.55
CA ALA A 34 -11.99 -12.24 2.42
C ALA A 34 -10.99 -11.69 3.45
N LEU A 35 -11.12 -10.42 3.82
CA LEU A 35 -10.34 -9.80 4.88
C LEU A 35 -10.82 -10.15 6.29
N GLU A 36 -11.97 -10.82 6.43
CA GLU A 36 -12.60 -11.15 7.70
C GLU A 36 -12.83 -9.92 8.58
N LEU A 37 -13.31 -8.81 7.99
CA LEU A 37 -13.50 -7.57 8.74
C LEU A 37 -14.66 -7.68 9.74
N GLU A 38 -14.46 -7.13 10.93
CA GLU A 38 -15.45 -7.03 11.99
C GLU A 38 -15.96 -5.59 12.14
N ASN A 39 -17.10 -5.42 12.83
CA ASN A 39 -17.73 -4.12 13.10
C ASN A 39 -17.90 -3.25 11.84
N ILE A 40 -18.29 -3.91 10.74
CA ILE A 40 -18.38 -3.28 9.42
C ILE A 40 -19.46 -2.20 9.42
N GLN A 41 -19.11 -1.01 8.95
CA GLN A 41 -20.04 0.10 8.74
C GLN A 41 -19.69 0.90 7.48
N GLN A 42 -20.68 1.55 6.89
CA GLN A 42 -20.42 2.55 5.87
C GLN A 42 -19.95 3.85 6.53
N GLY A 43 -18.99 4.53 5.94
CA GLY A 43 -18.52 5.81 6.43
C GLY A 43 -17.57 6.47 5.44
N SER A 44 -16.88 7.51 5.91
CA SER A 44 -15.92 8.26 5.12
C SER A 44 -14.49 7.96 5.54
N PHE A 45 -13.51 8.34 4.72
CA PHE A 45 -12.12 8.31 5.15
C PHE A 45 -11.86 9.17 6.39
N GLY A 46 -12.63 10.25 6.61
CA GLY A 46 -12.52 11.09 7.79
C GLY A 46 -12.82 10.37 9.11
N ASP A 47 -13.51 9.22 9.06
CA ASP A 47 -13.85 8.40 10.23
C ASP A 47 -12.83 7.27 10.50
N PHE A 48 -11.86 7.08 9.60
CA PHE A 48 -10.79 6.09 9.70
C PHE A 48 -9.80 6.44 10.81
N GLY A 49 -9.27 5.44 11.53
CA GLY A 49 -8.40 5.61 12.70
C GLY A 49 -9.17 5.85 14.00
N ASP A 50 -10.25 6.63 13.97
CA ASP A 50 -11.10 6.87 15.15
C ASP A 50 -12.08 5.72 15.40
N THR A 51 -12.67 5.18 14.33
CA THR A 51 -13.76 4.19 14.43
C THR A 51 -13.40 2.82 13.89
N ALA A 52 -12.31 2.68 13.15
CA ALA A 52 -11.89 1.47 12.47
C ALA A 52 -10.40 1.54 12.12
N ASN A 53 -9.74 0.38 11.99
CA ASN A 53 -8.34 0.29 11.54
C ASN A 53 -8.22 -0.13 10.06
N THR A 54 -9.33 -0.26 9.34
CA THR A 54 -9.38 -0.57 7.91
C THR A 54 -10.45 0.29 7.26
N PHE A 55 -10.10 0.93 6.15
CA PHE A 55 -11.02 1.64 5.27
C PHE A 55 -10.83 1.14 3.85
N LEU A 56 -11.91 0.81 3.15
CA LEU A 56 -11.83 0.37 1.76
C LEU A 56 -12.93 0.96 0.91
N PHE A 57 -12.61 1.25 -0.34
CA PHE A 57 -13.51 1.88 -1.29
C PHE A 57 -13.15 1.46 -2.72
N PRO A 58 -14.15 1.32 -3.60
CA PRO A 58 -13.92 1.03 -5.00
C PRO A 58 -13.38 2.28 -5.71
N THR A 59 -12.53 2.06 -6.69
CA THR A 59 -11.97 3.07 -7.59
C THR A 59 -12.29 2.72 -9.04
N GLN A 60 -11.72 3.47 -9.98
CA GLN A 60 -11.91 3.20 -11.40
C GLN A 60 -11.20 1.89 -11.82
N ASN A 61 -11.63 1.32 -12.94
CA ASN A 61 -10.98 0.15 -13.56
C ASN A 61 -10.93 -1.11 -12.68
N ASP A 62 -12.01 -1.38 -11.92
CA ASP A 62 -12.16 -2.60 -11.11
C ASP A 62 -11.04 -2.80 -10.09
N TRP A 63 -10.65 -1.72 -9.41
CA TRP A 63 -9.73 -1.76 -8.28
C TRP A 63 -10.45 -1.31 -7.00
N ILE A 64 -10.23 -2.02 -5.91
CA ILE A 64 -10.57 -1.57 -4.56
C ILE A 64 -9.29 -1.17 -3.85
N ILE A 65 -9.25 0.03 -3.29
CA ILE A 65 -8.18 0.49 -2.41
C ILE A 65 -8.56 0.15 -0.97
N ILE A 66 -7.58 -0.28 -0.19
CA ILE A 66 -7.70 -0.62 1.22
C ILE A 66 -6.62 0.15 1.96
N ILE A 67 -7.00 1.12 2.77
CA ILE A 67 -6.10 1.83 3.68
C ILE A 67 -6.23 1.18 5.05
N HIS A 68 -5.10 0.92 5.70
CA HIS A 68 -5.12 0.23 6.98
C HIS A 68 -4.07 0.69 7.97
N GLN A 69 -4.40 0.50 9.25
CA GLN A 69 -3.53 0.69 10.41
C GLN A 69 -3.46 -0.62 11.16
N TRP A 70 -2.98 -1.65 10.47
CA TRP A 70 -2.78 -2.95 11.07
C TRP A 70 -1.45 -2.95 11.82
N GLU A 71 -1.47 -2.40 13.04
CA GLU A 71 -0.26 -2.33 13.87
C GLU A 71 0.33 -3.73 14.04
N PRO A 72 1.59 -3.95 13.66
CA PRO A 72 2.26 -5.17 14.04
C PRO A 72 2.54 -5.12 15.55
N ARG A 73 2.17 -6.18 16.27
CA ARG A 73 2.68 -6.43 17.63
C ARG A 73 4.12 -6.95 17.62
N GLY A 74 4.85 -6.79 16.52
CA GLY A 74 6.12 -7.45 16.22
C GLY A 74 7.09 -6.61 15.40
N SER A 75 8.14 -7.26 14.89
CA SER A 75 9.19 -6.66 14.05
C SER A 75 8.69 -6.29 12.65
N SER A 76 9.39 -5.38 11.96
CA SER A 76 9.11 -5.05 10.56
C SER A 76 9.17 -6.28 9.62
N ALA A 77 9.96 -7.29 9.97
CA ALA A 77 10.03 -8.54 9.22
C ALA A 77 8.77 -9.41 9.38
N GLU A 78 8.23 -9.51 10.59
CA GLU A 78 6.96 -10.22 10.87
C GLU A 78 5.80 -9.53 10.16
N TYR A 79 5.75 -8.20 10.22
CA TYR A 79 4.78 -7.41 9.48
C TYR A 79 4.84 -7.69 7.98
N LEU A 80 6.03 -7.61 7.38
CA LEU A 80 6.21 -7.82 5.95
C LEU A 80 5.81 -9.24 5.52
N ASN A 81 6.08 -10.26 6.34
CA ASN A 81 5.67 -11.63 6.06
C ASN A 81 4.13 -11.78 6.12
N ALA A 82 3.48 -11.15 7.10
CA ALA A 82 2.02 -11.15 7.19
C ALA A 82 1.39 -10.44 5.98
N MET A 83 1.93 -9.29 5.57
CA MET A 83 1.46 -8.57 4.38
C MET A 83 1.65 -9.38 3.10
N GLN A 84 2.78 -10.08 2.94
CA GLN A 84 2.97 -10.99 1.80
C GLN A 84 1.93 -12.11 1.78
N GLN A 85 1.64 -12.72 2.93
CA GLN A 85 0.64 -13.77 3.01
C GLN A 85 -0.73 -13.24 2.61
N ILE A 86 -1.17 -12.13 3.21
CA ILE A 86 -2.47 -11.49 2.91
C ILE A 86 -2.57 -11.13 1.43
N VAL A 87 -1.56 -10.48 0.86
CA VAL A 87 -1.55 -10.10 -0.56
C VAL A 87 -1.57 -11.33 -1.46
N THR A 88 -0.85 -12.39 -1.11
CA THR A 88 -0.84 -13.64 -1.88
C THR A 88 -2.22 -14.31 -1.84
N GLU A 89 -2.83 -14.44 -0.67
CA GLU A 89 -4.18 -15.02 -0.49
C GLU A 89 -5.25 -14.20 -1.23
N LEU A 90 -5.24 -12.88 -1.10
CA LEU A 90 -6.17 -12.02 -1.84
C LEU A 90 -5.95 -12.13 -3.36
N SER A 91 -4.70 -12.22 -3.83
CA SER A 91 -4.45 -12.41 -5.26
C SER A 91 -4.94 -13.76 -5.78
N GLN A 92 -5.06 -14.77 -4.92
CA GLN A 92 -5.62 -16.07 -5.29
C GLN A 92 -7.13 -15.96 -5.56
N ASP A 93 -7.84 -15.18 -4.74
CA ASP A 93 -9.29 -15.03 -4.84
C ASP A 93 -9.70 -13.99 -5.90
N PHE A 94 -8.91 -12.92 -6.05
CA PHE A 94 -9.24 -11.76 -6.89
C PHE A 94 -8.33 -11.61 -8.13
N GLY A 95 -7.43 -12.56 -8.36
CA GLY A 95 -6.52 -12.59 -9.51
C GLY A 95 -5.28 -11.70 -9.36
N GLU A 96 -5.39 -10.53 -8.73
CA GLU A 96 -4.25 -9.66 -8.45
C GLU A 96 -4.46 -8.83 -7.18
N ALA A 97 -3.39 -8.71 -6.39
CA ALA A 97 -3.34 -7.88 -5.20
C ALA A 97 -1.94 -7.27 -5.04
N GLN A 98 -1.92 -6.06 -4.49
CA GLN A 98 -0.70 -5.29 -4.26
C GLN A 98 -0.74 -4.67 -2.87
N SER A 99 0.42 -4.48 -2.24
CA SER A 99 0.56 -3.73 -0.99
C SER A 99 1.72 -2.77 -1.10
N PHE A 100 1.60 -1.61 -0.46
CA PHE A 100 2.54 -0.51 -0.51
C PHE A 100 2.59 0.17 0.84
N ALA A 101 3.77 0.61 1.24
CA ALA A 101 3.88 1.60 2.31
C ALA A 101 5.12 2.46 2.18
N ALA A 102 5.02 3.67 2.74
CA ALA A 102 6.16 4.53 3.01
C ALA A 102 5.92 5.28 4.33
N TYR A 103 6.94 5.26 5.20
CA TYR A 103 6.96 5.90 6.50
C TYR A 103 8.23 6.74 6.61
N GLU A 104 8.11 8.04 6.82
CA GLU A 104 9.24 8.98 6.79
C GLU A 104 9.78 9.30 8.20
N ASP A 105 8.93 9.35 9.23
CA ASP A 105 9.32 9.95 10.52
C ASP A 105 9.75 8.96 11.60
N VAL A 106 9.28 7.70 11.58
CA VAL A 106 9.40 6.81 12.75
C VAL A 106 10.53 5.77 12.62
N ILE A 107 10.72 5.18 11.44
CA ILE A 107 11.72 4.11 11.24
C ILE A 107 12.43 4.15 9.88
N PHE A 108 12.09 5.12 9.01
CA PHE A 108 12.27 5.05 7.56
C PHE A 108 11.94 3.65 7.06
N TYR A 109 10.67 3.38 6.76
CA TYR A 109 10.22 2.09 6.25
C TYR A 109 9.53 2.26 4.91
N THR A 110 9.82 1.38 3.98
CA THR A 110 9.14 1.35 2.68
C THR A 110 9.04 -0.08 2.20
N HIS A 111 7.88 -0.42 1.63
CA HIS A 111 7.71 -1.69 0.94
C HIS A 111 6.80 -1.55 -0.27
N TRP A 112 6.92 -2.54 -1.14
CA TRP A 112 5.87 -2.89 -2.09
C TRP A 112 5.86 -4.38 -2.33
N ILE A 113 4.66 -4.92 -2.57
CA ILE A 113 4.39 -6.32 -2.80
C ILE A 113 3.43 -6.41 -3.99
N LEU A 114 3.69 -7.32 -4.91
CA LEU A 114 2.80 -7.69 -6.00
C LEU A 114 2.62 -9.20 -6.00
N ALA A 115 1.37 -9.66 -5.98
CA ALA A 115 1.02 -11.06 -6.20
C ALA A 115 -0.08 -11.19 -7.25
N GLN A 116 0.00 -12.26 -8.04
CA GLN A 116 -0.94 -12.57 -9.10
C GLN A 116 -1.34 -14.05 -9.03
N ASN A 117 -2.64 -14.32 -8.98
CA ASN A 117 -3.23 -15.66 -8.95
C ASN A 117 -2.61 -16.57 -7.86
N GLY A 118 -2.38 -16.03 -6.67
CA GLY A 118 -1.80 -16.77 -5.55
C GLY A 118 -0.27 -16.93 -5.61
N ILE A 119 0.41 -16.23 -6.53
CA ILE A 119 1.86 -16.30 -6.72
C ILE A 119 2.46 -14.95 -6.41
N LEU A 120 3.39 -14.92 -5.46
CA LEU A 120 4.21 -13.74 -5.18
C LEU A 120 5.14 -13.42 -6.36
N ILE A 121 4.98 -12.25 -6.97
CA ILE A 121 5.74 -11.80 -8.15
C ILE A 121 6.91 -10.90 -7.72
N ARG A 122 6.62 -9.91 -6.86
CA ARG A 122 7.59 -8.91 -6.40
C ARG A 122 7.40 -8.65 -4.92
N SER A 123 8.50 -8.51 -4.19
CA SER A 123 8.49 -8.02 -2.82
C SER A 123 9.78 -7.27 -2.53
N PHE A 124 9.65 -5.97 -2.29
CA PHE A 124 10.73 -5.12 -1.85
C PHE A 124 10.41 -4.55 -0.47
N ALA A 125 11.41 -4.43 0.39
CA ALA A 125 11.30 -3.64 1.61
C ALA A 125 12.65 -3.10 2.04
N LYS A 126 12.67 -1.90 2.64
CA LYS A 126 13.84 -1.30 3.30
C LYS A 126 13.40 -0.67 4.62
N ALA A 127 14.15 -0.89 5.70
CA ALA A 127 13.96 -0.24 7.01
C ALA A 127 15.30 0.18 7.62
N SER A 128 15.38 1.36 8.24
CA SER A 128 16.66 1.93 8.73
C SER A 128 17.09 1.50 10.14
N GLU A 129 16.14 1.15 11.03
CA GLU A 129 16.47 0.97 12.46
C GLU A 129 16.79 -0.47 12.90
N THR A 130 16.43 -1.51 12.13
CA THR A 130 16.49 -2.91 12.61
C THR A 130 16.94 -3.97 11.59
N ASP A 131 17.66 -3.56 10.52
CA ASP A 131 18.10 -4.44 9.42
C ASP A 131 16.95 -5.19 8.72
N LEU A 132 16.07 -4.45 8.04
CA LEU A 132 15.17 -5.05 7.06
C LEU A 132 15.54 -4.57 5.66
N PHE A 133 16.13 -5.47 4.87
CA PHE A 133 16.24 -5.32 3.43
C PHE A 133 15.69 -6.58 2.76
N ARG A 134 14.75 -6.40 1.83
CA ARG A 134 14.20 -7.45 0.99
C ARG A 134 14.19 -6.98 -0.45
N ASN A 135 14.65 -7.86 -1.35
CA ASN A 135 14.58 -7.64 -2.78
C ASN A 135 14.30 -9.00 -3.47
N PHE A 136 13.03 -9.38 -3.53
CA PHE A 136 12.56 -10.63 -4.12
C PHE A 136 11.80 -10.38 -5.41
N GLY A 137 11.99 -11.26 -6.40
CA GLY A 137 11.40 -11.14 -7.74
C GLY A 137 12.24 -10.29 -8.67
N GLU A 138 11.96 -10.37 -9.97
CA GLU A 138 12.61 -9.53 -10.96
C GLU A 138 12.13 -8.08 -10.83
N VAL A 139 13.06 -7.13 -10.94
CA VAL A 139 12.73 -5.71 -11.03
C VAL A 139 11.87 -5.50 -12.27
N THR A 140 10.71 -4.87 -12.09
CA THR A 140 9.76 -4.59 -13.16
C THR A 140 10.15 -3.34 -13.95
N GLU A 141 9.64 -3.19 -15.17
CA GLU A 141 9.84 -1.96 -15.95
C GLU A 141 9.31 -0.72 -15.19
N THR A 142 8.26 -0.89 -14.40
CA THR A 142 7.72 0.17 -13.53
C THR A 142 8.74 0.71 -12.55
N GLU A 143 9.68 -0.12 -12.08
CA GLU A 143 10.73 0.27 -11.13
C GLU A 143 11.94 0.91 -11.83
N SER A 144 11.88 1.21 -13.14
CA SER A 144 13.04 1.72 -13.89
C SER A 144 13.54 3.09 -13.44
N PHE A 145 12.73 3.84 -12.68
CA PHE A 145 13.12 5.13 -12.11
C PHE A 145 13.97 4.99 -10.83
N ILE A 146 14.09 3.78 -10.29
CA ILE A 146 14.86 3.46 -9.10
C ILE A 146 16.28 3.06 -9.51
N ASP A 147 17.30 3.76 -8.98
CA ASP A 147 18.69 3.34 -9.15
C ASP A 147 19.05 2.21 -8.17
N TRP A 148 18.80 0.98 -8.61
CA TRP A 148 19.10 -0.23 -7.84
C TRP A 148 20.59 -0.45 -7.53
N THR A 149 21.50 0.35 -8.10
CA THR A 149 22.94 0.27 -7.81
C THR A 149 23.35 1.14 -6.63
N ASP A 150 22.50 2.06 -6.20
CA ASP A 150 22.72 2.90 -5.03
C ASP A 150 22.32 2.15 -3.75
N ALA A 151 23.32 1.81 -2.94
CA ALA A 151 23.12 1.11 -1.66
C ALA A 151 22.42 1.98 -0.61
N GLU A 152 22.52 3.30 -0.72
CA GLU A 152 21.90 4.24 0.21
C GLU A 152 20.46 4.56 -0.19
N LEU A 153 20.07 4.33 -1.46
CA LEU A 153 18.74 4.64 -1.98
C LEU A 153 17.61 4.12 -1.10
N PHE A 154 16.80 5.04 -0.60
CA PHE A 154 15.61 4.78 0.19
C PHE A 154 14.42 5.36 -0.58
N PRO A 155 13.67 4.56 -1.35
CA PRO A 155 12.48 5.04 -2.04
C PRO A 155 11.54 5.68 -1.02
N ARG A 156 11.04 6.88 -1.30
CA ARG A 156 10.14 7.64 -0.45
C ARG A 156 8.72 7.57 -1.01
N MET A 157 7.79 8.28 -0.36
CA MET A 157 6.38 8.30 -0.76
C MET A 157 6.17 8.60 -2.26
N PRO A 158 6.86 9.58 -2.90
CA PRO A 158 6.67 9.86 -4.33
C PRO A 158 7.01 8.67 -5.23
N GLU A 159 8.09 7.94 -4.93
CA GLU A 159 8.47 6.72 -5.65
C GLU A 159 7.41 5.62 -5.52
N VAL A 160 6.89 5.41 -4.31
CA VAL A 160 5.87 4.37 -4.04
C VAL A 160 4.54 4.73 -4.71
N ILE A 161 4.15 6.01 -4.71
CA ILE A 161 2.95 6.48 -5.41
C ILE A 161 3.10 6.26 -6.91
N ARG A 162 4.22 6.66 -7.51
CA ARG A 162 4.48 6.44 -8.95
C ARG A 162 4.40 4.96 -9.34
N LEU A 163 4.95 4.09 -8.50
CA LEU A 163 4.87 2.64 -8.67
C LEU A 163 3.41 2.17 -8.65
N SER A 164 2.65 2.53 -7.61
CA SER A 164 1.25 2.12 -7.44
C SER A 164 0.33 2.61 -8.56
N GLN A 165 0.51 3.86 -9.03
CA GLN A 165 -0.22 4.42 -10.17
C GLN A 165 -0.05 3.59 -11.45
N THR A 166 1.14 3.05 -11.66
CA THR A 166 1.44 2.27 -12.87
C THR A 166 0.91 0.84 -12.76
N TRP A 167 0.97 0.24 -11.57
CA TRP A 167 0.50 -1.13 -11.35
C TRP A 167 -1.02 -1.23 -11.18
N SER A 168 -1.67 -0.24 -10.59
CA SER A 168 -3.12 -0.31 -10.30
C SER A 168 -3.78 1.05 -10.40
N THR A 169 -3.63 1.88 -9.37
CA THR A 169 -4.29 3.18 -9.23
C THR A 169 -3.55 4.03 -8.20
N GLU A 170 -3.74 5.34 -8.29
CA GLU A 170 -3.25 6.27 -7.28
C GLU A 170 -4.02 6.08 -5.96
N PRO A 171 -3.34 6.14 -4.79
CA PRO A 171 -3.99 6.38 -3.51
C PRO A 171 -4.64 7.78 -3.46
N ILE A 172 -5.41 8.09 -2.41
CA ILE A 172 -6.37 9.23 -2.41
C ILE A 172 -5.71 10.65 -2.40
N PHE A 173 -4.41 10.76 -2.62
CA PHE A 173 -3.68 12.03 -2.42
C PHE A 173 -4.05 13.13 -3.41
N SER A 174 -4.40 12.82 -4.67
CA SER A 174 -4.81 13.84 -5.64
C SER A 174 -6.11 14.60 -5.35
N ASN A 175 -6.97 14.11 -4.43
CA ASN A 175 -8.33 14.65 -4.27
C ASN A 175 -8.86 14.82 -2.83
N TYR A 176 -7.99 14.95 -1.82
CA TYR A 176 -8.38 15.24 -0.42
C TYR A 176 -9.55 14.37 0.12
N PRO A 177 -9.26 13.21 0.74
CA PRO A 177 -10.18 12.08 0.90
C PRO A 177 -11.43 12.25 1.77
N GLY A 178 -11.63 13.38 2.45
CA GLY A 178 -12.62 13.51 3.53
C GLY A 178 -14.04 13.06 3.14
N ASP A 179 -14.42 13.25 1.88
CA ASP A 179 -15.74 12.91 1.36
C ASP A 179 -15.81 11.55 0.64
N VAL A 180 -14.69 10.81 0.53
CA VAL A 180 -14.70 9.48 -0.07
C VAL A 180 -15.46 8.54 0.84
N VAL A 181 -16.60 8.06 0.35
CA VAL A 181 -17.45 7.10 1.06
C VAL A 181 -17.02 5.68 0.72
N GLY A 182 -16.83 4.88 1.75
CA GLY A 182 -16.42 3.49 1.64
C GLY A 182 -16.95 2.66 2.80
N VAL A 183 -16.24 1.58 3.08
CA VAL A 183 -16.52 0.65 4.17
C VAL A 183 -15.40 0.76 5.19
N LEU A 184 -15.79 0.94 6.45
CA LEU A 184 -14.92 0.90 7.62
C LEU A 184 -15.08 -0.46 8.30
N GLY A 185 -13.99 -1.00 8.84
CA GLY A 185 -14.02 -2.24 9.61
C GLY A 185 -12.74 -2.46 10.42
N TYR A 186 -12.80 -3.41 11.34
CA TYR A 186 -11.65 -3.86 12.10
C TYR A 186 -11.09 -5.15 11.55
N LYS A 187 -9.77 -5.19 11.35
CA LYS A 187 -9.02 -6.43 11.14
C LYS A 187 -8.11 -6.66 12.33
N HIS A 188 -8.12 -7.89 12.84
CA HIS A 188 -7.11 -8.39 13.75
C HIS A 188 -6.03 -9.13 12.96
N LEU A 189 -4.79 -8.63 12.96
CA LEU A 189 -3.67 -9.42 12.45
C LEU A 189 -3.40 -10.58 13.42
N GLN A 190 -3.50 -11.80 12.92
CA GLN A 190 -2.94 -12.97 13.60
C GLN A 190 -1.46 -13.05 13.19
N LEU A 191 -0.57 -12.53 14.04
CA LEU A 191 0.88 -12.69 13.91
C LEU A 191 1.34 -13.96 14.65
#